data_AF-A0A1E4RF75-F1
#
_entry.id   AF-A0A1E4RF75-F1
#
_cell.length_a   1.000
_cell.length_b   1.000
_cell.length_c   1.000
_cell.angle_alpha   90.00
_cell.angle_beta   90.00
_cell.angle_gamma   90.00
#
_symmetry.space_group_name_H-M   'P 1'
#
loop_
_entity.id
_entity.type
_entity.pdbx_description
1 polymer ?
#
loop_
_entity_poly.entity_id
_entity_poly.type
_entity_poly.pdbx_seq_one_letter_code
_entity_poly.pdbx_strand_id
1 'polypeptide(L)'
;DHYQDGELNKKSQTDYKDGLISKKNYWIKHARDLNNRIDGIGGFKKDAHKLIVMKFDLLLLYMIAYDYDEKLKLIMNILPSERNWNSIYQDVTTLINQLENYNKTIDASNKFKNYIMIFIGILLQLKGIIHKRVNSILQKVIELYIKKKSNQNNEVTNELNNKIIELQQQLINNWSSIITNFAKAQNYLDSLQILIKLFPNTWQKRKSKIQPPTTKLKNSFVPNNDSYYLPINSYSDLNEISGFMYNIIKEFNETFMTENSYKLI
;
A
#
# COMPACT_ATOMS: atom_id res chain seq x y z
N ASP A 1 21.82 41.33 14.31
CA ASP A 1 20.70 40.35 14.34
C ASP A 1 20.59 39.46 13.09
N HIS A 2 21.68 38.85 12.61
CA HIS A 2 21.65 37.95 11.44
C HIS A 2 21.96 36.48 11.74
N TYR A 3 21.81 36.04 12.99
CA TYR A 3 22.05 34.65 13.40
C TYR A 3 20.78 33.83 13.73
N GLN A 4 19.59 34.45 13.78
CA GLN A 4 18.37 33.76 14.23
C GLN A 4 17.61 32.98 13.13
N ASP A 5 17.72 33.36 11.85
CA ASP A 5 16.95 32.71 10.77
C ASP A 5 17.44 31.30 10.41
N GLY A 6 18.73 30.99 10.63
CA GLY A 6 19.30 29.68 10.36
C GLY A 6 18.95 28.61 11.41
N GLU A 7 18.72 29.02 12.66
CA GLU A 7 18.39 28.12 13.77
C GLU A 7 16.90 27.75 13.81
N LEU A 8 16.01 28.70 13.50
CA LEU A 8 14.56 28.46 13.39
C LEU A 8 14.24 27.43 12.30
N ASN A 9 14.93 27.50 11.15
CA ASN A 9 14.76 26.53 10.06
C ASN A 9 15.27 25.13 10.47
N LYS A 10 16.46 25.04 11.07
CA LYS A 10 17.01 23.76 11.57
C LYS A 10 16.16 23.13 12.67
N LYS A 11 15.67 23.92 13.63
CA LYS A 11 14.79 23.43 14.70
C LYS A 11 13.48 22.89 14.14
N SER A 12 12.85 23.61 13.22
CA SER A 12 11.62 23.14 12.56
C SER A 12 11.82 21.85 11.74
N GLN A 13 13.00 21.68 11.13
CA GLN A 13 13.35 20.47 10.38
C GLN A 13 13.61 19.28 11.31
N THR A 14 14.26 19.50 12.45
CA THR A 14 14.48 18.48 13.48
C THR A 14 13.15 18.05 14.12
N ASP A 15 12.30 18.99 14.51
CA ASP A 15 10.98 18.70 15.08
C ASP A 15 10.11 17.90 14.10
N TYR A 16 10.15 18.25 12.81
CA TYR A 16 9.43 17.51 11.77
C TYR A 16 9.97 16.09 11.58
N LYS A 17 11.31 15.93 11.56
CA LYS A 17 11.98 14.62 11.49
C LYS A 17 11.59 13.72 12.66
N ASP A 18 11.66 14.25 13.89
CA ASP A 18 11.32 13.49 15.11
C ASP A 18 9.84 13.11 15.12
N GLY A 19 8.97 14.00 14.63
CA GLY A 19 7.57 13.71 14.41
C GLY A 19 7.33 12.53 13.45
N LEU A 20 8.09 12.43 12.36
CA LEU A 20 7.98 11.31 11.41
C LEU A 20 8.52 9.99 11.99
N ILE A 21 9.62 10.04 12.74
CA ILE A 21 10.18 8.87 13.43
C ILE A 21 9.17 8.33 14.45
N SER A 22 8.60 9.21 15.28
CA SER A 22 7.61 8.86 16.28
C SER A 22 6.38 8.20 15.64
N LYS A 23 5.82 8.81 14.58
CA LYS A 23 4.67 8.25 13.85
C LYS A 23 4.99 6.91 13.18
N LYS A 24 6.13 6.78 12.51
CA LYS A 24 6.58 5.50 11.94
C LYS A 24 6.62 4.41 13.01
N ASN A 25 7.29 4.66 14.12
CA ASN A 25 7.49 3.68 15.18
C ASN A 25 6.16 3.29 15.85
N TYR A 26 5.25 4.26 16.03
CA TYR A 26 3.89 4.02 16.49
C TYR A 26 3.18 3.00 15.59
N TRP A 27 3.13 3.25 14.27
CA TRP A 27 2.43 2.36 13.34
C TRP A 27 3.10 0.99 13.21
N ILE A 28 4.44 0.91 13.21
CA ILE A 28 5.16 -0.37 13.22
C ILE A 28 4.84 -1.17 14.49
N LYS A 29 4.78 -0.53 15.65
CA LYS A 29 4.43 -1.21 16.91
C LYS A 29 3.03 -1.82 16.81
N HIS A 30 2.05 -1.04 16.37
CA HIS A 30 0.69 -1.53 16.18
C HIS A 30 0.62 -2.67 15.15
N ALA A 31 1.35 -2.58 14.04
CA ALA A 31 1.44 -3.65 13.04
C ALA A 31 2.00 -4.94 13.64
N ARG A 32 3.08 -4.86 14.42
CA ARG A 32 3.69 -6.03 15.08
C ARG A 32 2.76 -6.66 16.11
N ASP A 33 2.13 -5.84 16.95
CA ASP A 33 1.17 -6.31 17.95
C ASP A 33 -0.02 -7.01 17.28
N LEU A 34 -0.51 -6.46 16.16
CA LEU A 34 -1.57 -7.08 15.37
C LEU A 34 -1.12 -8.40 14.73
N ASN A 35 0.08 -8.44 14.16
CA ASN A 35 0.63 -9.65 13.55
C ASN A 35 0.74 -10.80 14.57
N ASN A 36 1.21 -10.51 15.79
CA ASN A 36 1.28 -11.49 16.87
C ASN A 36 -0.12 -12.03 17.24
N ARG A 37 -1.15 -11.17 17.24
CA ARG A 37 -2.53 -11.60 17.49
C ARG A 37 -3.07 -12.49 16.37
N ILE A 38 -2.71 -12.19 15.12
CA ILE A 38 -3.09 -12.99 13.95
C ILE A 38 -2.53 -14.40 14.07
N ASP A 39 -1.27 -14.55 14.50
CA ASP A 39 -0.63 -15.85 14.66
C ASP A 39 -1.37 -16.74 15.68
N GLY A 40 -2.05 -16.14 16.66
CA GLY A 40 -2.88 -16.84 17.65
C GLY A 40 -4.26 -17.33 17.17
N ILE A 41 -4.72 -16.95 15.98
CA ILE A 41 -6.09 -17.27 15.50
C ILE A 41 -6.20 -18.69 14.95
N GLY A 42 -5.10 -19.39 14.67
CA GLY A 42 -5.14 -20.78 14.18
C GLY A 42 -5.58 -20.92 12.71
N GLY A 43 -5.58 -19.83 11.95
CA GLY A 43 -5.75 -19.82 10.48
C GLY A 43 -7.19 -19.70 9.97
N PHE A 44 -7.32 -19.67 8.63
CA PHE A 44 -8.60 -19.40 7.93
C PHE A 44 -9.69 -20.43 8.22
N LYS A 45 -9.35 -21.69 8.52
CA LYS A 45 -10.34 -22.73 8.83
C LYS A 45 -11.08 -22.49 10.14
N LYS A 46 -10.49 -21.76 11.09
CA LYS A 46 -11.07 -21.50 12.40
C LYS A 46 -11.90 -20.22 12.40
N ASP A 47 -11.34 -19.12 11.88
CA ASP A 47 -12.01 -17.83 11.87
C ASP A 47 -11.57 -16.98 10.67
N ALA A 48 -12.07 -17.35 9.49
CA ALA A 48 -11.74 -16.66 8.24
C ALA A 48 -12.14 -15.18 8.25
N HIS A 49 -13.32 -14.84 8.78
CA HIS A 49 -13.82 -13.47 8.79
C HIS A 49 -12.86 -12.57 9.56
N LYS A 50 -12.51 -12.95 10.79
CA LYS A 50 -11.59 -12.18 11.62
C LYS A 50 -10.21 -12.06 10.99
N LEU A 51 -9.72 -13.16 10.42
CA LEU A 51 -8.40 -13.22 9.84
C LEU A 51 -8.28 -12.34 8.59
N ILE A 52 -9.30 -12.30 7.73
CA ILE A 52 -9.36 -11.37 6.59
C ILE A 52 -9.26 -9.92 7.08
N VAL A 53 -10.13 -9.53 8.02
CA VAL A 53 -10.18 -8.16 8.55
C VAL A 53 -8.81 -7.77 9.11
N MET A 54 -8.24 -8.61 9.98
CA MET A 54 -6.96 -8.32 10.63
C MET A 54 -5.78 -8.32 9.64
N LYS A 55 -5.76 -9.20 8.64
CA LYS A 55 -4.68 -9.21 7.63
C LYS A 55 -4.73 -7.99 6.72
N PHE A 56 -5.91 -7.51 6.33
CA PHE A 56 -6.03 -6.26 5.58
C PHE A 56 -5.62 -5.04 6.43
N ASP A 57 -6.06 -5.00 7.69
CA ASP A 57 -5.70 -3.93 8.61
C ASP A 57 -4.17 -3.89 8.86
N LEU A 58 -3.55 -5.07 8.97
CA LEU A 58 -2.09 -5.21 9.04
C LEU A 58 -1.38 -4.63 7.81
N LEU A 59 -1.89 -4.89 6.61
CA LEU A 59 -1.34 -4.31 5.38
C LEU A 59 -1.44 -2.78 5.40
N LEU A 60 -2.58 -2.23 5.79
CA LEU A 60 -2.78 -0.77 5.91
C LEU A 60 -1.80 -0.14 6.92
N LEU A 61 -1.62 -0.78 8.09
CA LEU A 61 -0.67 -0.34 9.11
C LEU A 61 0.77 -0.26 8.57
N TYR A 62 1.22 -1.30 7.84
CA TYR A 62 2.54 -1.29 7.22
C TYR A 62 2.66 -0.24 6.11
N MET A 63 1.62 -0.06 5.28
CA MET A 63 1.61 0.99 4.24
C MET A 63 1.78 2.37 4.85
N ILE A 64 1.06 2.68 5.93
CA ILE A 64 1.18 3.96 6.67
C ILE A 64 2.59 4.12 7.23
N ALA A 65 3.09 3.10 7.93
CA ALA A 65 4.43 3.13 8.51
C ALA A 65 5.53 3.37 7.46
N TYR A 66 5.42 2.71 6.30
CA TYR A 66 6.43 2.79 5.25
C TYR A 66 6.38 4.09 4.46
N ASP A 67 5.21 4.74 4.35
CA ASP A 67 5.15 6.11 3.82
C ASP A 67 5.81 7.13 4.75
N TYR A 68 5.66 6.98 6.08
CA TYR A 68 6.42 7.79 7.02
C TYR A 68 7.93 7.55 6.90
N ASP A 69 8.37 6.30 6.71
CA ASP A 69 9.78 5.97 6.49
C ASP A 69 10.33 6.58 5.19
N GLU A 70 9.56 6.55 4.10
CA GLU A 70 9.96 7.16 2.83
C GLU A 70 10.07 8.68 2.94
N LYS A 71 9.10 9.34 3.57
CA LYS A 71 9.14 10.79 3.84
C LYS A 71 10.34 11.17 4.70
N LEU A 72 10.63 10.36 5.72
CA LEU A 72 11.81 10.55 6.55
C LEU A 72 13.11 10.48 5.72
N LYS A 73 13.24 9.48 4.84
CA LYS A 73 14.41 9.36 3.94
C LYS A 73 14.56 10.57 3.02
N LEU A 74 13.45 11.09 2.48
CA LEU A 74 13.46 12.29 1.64
C LEU A 74 14.01 13.51 2.40
N ILE A 75 13.60 13.72 3.64
CA ILE A 75 14.07 14.85 4.48
C ILE A 75 15.54 14.67 4.88
N MET A 76 15.95 13.43 5.12
CA MET A 76 17.33 13.10 5.45
C MET A 76 18.26 13.07 4.24
N ASN A 77 17.75 13.35 3.02
CA ASN A 77 18.48 13.21 1.76
C ASN A 77 19.15 11.83 1.61
N ILE A 78 18.52 10.79 2.16
CA ILE A 78 18.96 9.40 2.02
C ILE A 78 18.36 8.85 0.74
N LEU A 79 19.14 8.03 0.02
CA LEU A 79 18.66 7.35 -1.17
C LEU A 79 17.36 6.58 -0.84
N PRO A 80 16.26 6.81 -1.57
CA PRO A 80 15.03 6.08 -1.32
C PRO A 80 15.25 4.60 -1.61
N SER A 81 14.56 3.74 -0.86
CA SER A 81 14.67 2.28 -0.97
C SER A 81 13.29 1.67 -1.03
N GLU A 82 13.12 0.77 -2.00
CA GLU A 82 11.93 0.01 -2.30
C GLU A 82 11.73 -1.24 -1.42
N ARG A 83 12.72 -1.59 -0.59
CA ARG A 83 12.73 -2.83 0.22
C ARG A 83 11.44 -3.05 1.02
N ASN A 84 10.96 -2.01 1.69
CA ASN A 84 9.76 -2.07 2.52
C ASN A 84 8.51 -2.34 1.67
N TRP A 85 8.40 -1.71 0.51
CA TRP A 85 7.31 -1.91 -0.44
C TRP A 85 7.34 -3.32 -1.06
N ASN A 86 8.54 -3.83 -1.36
CA ASN A 86 8.71 -5.22 -1.79
C ASN A 86 8.30 -6.22 -0.71
N SER A 87 8.51 -5.92 0.58
CA SER A 87 7.99 -6.75 1.68
C SER A 87 6.47 -6.82 1.65
N ILE A 88 5.78 -5.67 1.54
CA ILE A 88 4.31 -5.65 1.43
C ILE A 88 3.86 -6.44 0.20
N TYR A 89 4.54 -6.31 -0.94
CA TYR A 89 4.21 -7.07 -2.14
C TYR A 89 4.24 -8.59 -1.91
N GLN A 90 5.22 -9.09 -1.14
CA GLN A 90 5.28 -10.50 -0.76
C GLN A 90 4.18 -10.89 0.22
N ASP A 91 3.90 -10.04 1.22
CA ASP A 91 2.80 -10.28 2.18
C ASP A 91 1.45 -10.37 1.48
N VAL A 92 1.19 -9.47 0.53
CA VAL A 92 -0.01 -9.49 -0.31
C VAL A 92 -0.07 -10.75 -1.17
N THR A 93 1.06 -11.17 -1.75
CA THR A 93 1.13 -12.42 -2.55
C THR A 93 0.78 -13.63 -1.70
N THR A 94 1.34 -13.72 -0.49
CA THR A 94 1.04 -14.77 0.47
C THR A 94 -0.45 -14.78 0.84
N LEU A 95 -1.04 -13.61 1.11
CA LEU A 95 -2.44 -13.50 1.46
C LEU A 95 -3.37 -13.92 0.31
N ILE A 96 -3.06 -13.53 -0.93
CA ILE A 96 -3.79 -13.99 -2.13
C ILE A 96 -3.78 -15.52 -2.19
N ASN A 97 -2.60 -16.14 -2.07
CA ASN A 97 -2.48 -17.59 -2.14
C ASN A 97 -3.27 -18.29 -1.02
N GLN A 98 -3.27 -17.74 0.19
CA GLN A 98 -4.04 -18.25 1.31
C GLN A 98 -5.55 -18.15 1.04
N LEU A 99 -6.02 -17.02 0.52
CA LEU A 99 -7.41 -16.80 0.18
C LEU A 99 -7.86 -17.70 -0.97
N GLU A 100 -7.07 -17.83 -2.04
CA GLU A 100 -7.37 -18.73 -3.16
C GLU A 100 -7.48 -20.19 -2.69
N ASN A 101 -6.56 -20.65 -1.84
CA ASN A 101 -6.61 -21.99 -1.28
C ASN A 101 -7.82 -22.19 -0.38
N TYR A 102 -8.14 -21.23 0.47
CA TYR A 102 -9.34 -21.29 1.31
C TYR A 102 -10.63 -21.26 0.48
N ASN A 103 -10.69 -20.43 -0.57
CA ASN A 103 -11.83 -20.32 -1.49
C ASN A 103 -12.17 -21.64 -2.19
N LYS A 104 -11.15 -22.48 -2.45
CA LYS A 104 -11.33 -23.84 -3.01
C LYS A 104 -11.98 -24.80 -2.02
N THR A 105 -11.84 -24.56 -0.71
CA THR A 105 -12.43 -25.41 0.34
C THR A 105 -13.87 -25.04 0.68
N ILE A 106 -14.33 -23.86 0.24
CA ILE A 106 -15.68 -23.36 0.50
C ILE A 106 -16.64 -23.85 -0.58
N ASP A 107 -17.79 -24.35 -0.14
CA ASP A 107 -18.88 -24.79 -1.01
C ASP A 107 -19.29 -23.70 -2.01
N ALA A 108 -19.62 -24.10 -3.23
CA ALA A 108 -19.93 -23.18 -4.32
C ALA A 108 -21.18 -22.33 -4.04
N SER A 109 -22.13 -22.83 -3.24
CA SER A 109 -23.34 -22.09 -2.88
C SER A 109 -23.13 -21.03 -1.78
N ASN A 110 -21.98 -21.06 -1.10
CA ASN A 110 -21.73 -20.19 0.02
C ASN A 110 -21.47 -18.74 -0.43
N LYS A 111 -22.34 -17.82 0.00
CA LYS A 111 -22.25 -16.38 -0.32
C LYS A 111 -20.90 -15.76 0.08
N PHE A 112 -20.23 -16.31 1.08
CA PHE A 112 -18.92 -15.84 1.53
C PHE A 112 -17.83 -15.95 0.44
N LYS A 113 -17.99 -16.88 -0.50
CA LYS A 113 -17.10 -17.07 -1.65
C LYS A 113 -16.94 -15.79 -2.49
N ASN A 114 -18.05 -15.05 -2.69
CA ASN A 114 -18.03 -13.79 -3.44
C ASN A 114 -17.22 -12.69 -2.74
N TYR A 115 -17.27 -12.64 -1.40
CA TYR A 115 -16.45 -11.70 -0.63
C TYR A 115 -14.97 -12.02 -0.78
N ILE A 116 -14.59 -13.30 -0.69
CA ILE A 116 -13.19 -13.72 -0.86
C ILE A 116 -12.67 -13.39 -2.26
N MET A 117 -13.47 -13.63 -3.31
CA MET A 117 -13.12 -13.24 -4.67
C MET A 117 -12.88 -11.73 -4.78
N ILE A 118 -13.76 -10.90 -4.23
CA ILE A 118 -13.57 -9.45 -4.20
C ILE A 118 -12.27 -9.08 -3.48
N PHE A 119 -11.99 -9.66 -2.31
CA PHE A 119 -10.75 -9.40 -1.57
C PHE A 119 -9.50 -9.79 -2.37
N ILE A 120 -9.52 -10.93 -3.07
CA ILE A 120 -8.43 -11.32 -3.97
C ILE A 120 -8.25 -10.28 -5.08
N GLY A 121 -9.34 -9.83 -5.71
CA GLY A 121 -9.30 -8.79 -6.73
C GLY A 121 -8.68 -7.48 -6.23
N ILE A 122 -9.06 -7.03 -5.03
CA ILE A 122 -8.49 -5.83 -4.39
C ILE A 122 -7.00 -6.00 -4.10
N LEU A 123 -6.59 -7.16 -3.58
CA LEU A 123 -5.19 -7.45 -3.30
C LEU A 123 -4.34 -7.49 -4.59
N LEU A 124 -4.89 -7.98 -5.70
CA LEU A 124 -4.23 -7.91 -7.01
C LEU A 124 -4.08 -6.47 -7.49
N GLN A 125 -5.10 -5.62 -7.35
CA GLN A 125 -4.98 -4.18 -7.62
C GLN A 125 -3.90 -3.53 -6.74
N LEU A 126 -3.85 -3.89 -5.45
CA LEU A 126 -2.82 -3.43 -4.52
C LEU A 126 -1.41 -3.84 -4.96
N LYS A 127 -1.19 -5.06 -5.43
CA LYS A 127 0.10 -5.47 -6.01
C LYS A 127 0.52 -4.57 -7.18
N GLY A 128 -0.43 -4.25 -8.06
CA GLY A 128 -0.19 -3.31 -9.16
C GLY A 128 0.23 -1.92 -8.65
N ILE A 129 -0.50 -1.37 -7.67
CA ILE A 129 -0.20 -0.04 -7.13
C ILE A 129 1.12 -0.01 -6.34
N ILE A 130 1.46 -1.07 -5.61
CA ILE A 130 2.77 -1.20 -4.95
C ILE A 130 3.89 -1.18 -5.99
N HIS A 131 3.78 -1.94 -7.08
CA HIS A 131 4.77 -1.89 -8.17
C HIS A 131 4.85 -0.49 -8.81
N LYS A 132 3.74 0.24 -8.96
CA LYS A 132 3.79 1.64 -9.40
C LYS A 132 4.62 2.50 -8.45
N ARG A 133 4.45 2.31 -7.13
CA ARG A 133 5.25 3.04 -6.13
C ARG A 133 6.72 2.66 -6.19
N VAL A 134 7.03 1.37 -6.27
CA VAL A 134 8.41 0.86 -6.46
C VAL A 134 9.03 1.50 -7.71
N ASN A 135 8.30 1.54 -8.83
CA ASN A 135 8.78 2.18 -10.05
C ASN A 135 9.08 3.67 -9.87
N SER A 136 8.24 4.40 -9.14
CA SER A 136 8.52 5.81 -8.82
C SER A 136 9.80 5.98 -7.99
N ILE A 137 10.09 5.06 -7.07
CA ILE A 137 11.34 5.06 -6.30
C ILE A 137 12.54 4.76 -7.22
N LEU A 138 12.46 3.70 -8.04
CA LEU A 138 13.52 3.31 -8.95
C LEU A 138 13.85 4.43 -9.96
N GLN A 139 12.82 5.12 -10.50
CA GLN A 139 13.01 6.27 -11.38
C GLN A 139 13.82 7.39 -10.69
N LYS A 140 13.48 7.75 -9.45
CA LYS A 140 14.25 8.75 -8.67
C LYS A 140 15.70 8.31 -8.45
N VAL A 141 15.93 7.02 -8.16
CA VAL A 141 17.29 6.48 -7.98
C VAL A 141 18.08 6.55 -9.29
N ILE A 142 17.48 6.18 -10.42
CA ILE A 142 18.10 6.27 -11.75
C ILE A 142 18.49 7.72 -12.06
N GLU A 143 17.59 8.68 -11.83
CA GLU A 143 17.88 10.10 -12.06
C GLU A 143 19.06 10.59 -11.20
N LEU A 144 19.15 10.16 -9.94
CA LEU A 144 20.27 10.46 -9.07
C LEU A 144 21.58 9.86 -9.58
N TYR A 145 21.57 8.63 -10.09
CA TYR A 145 22.75 8.01 -10.69
C TYR A 145 23.17 8.67 -11.99
N ILE A 146 22.23 9.09 -12.84
CA ILE A 146 22.52 9.87 -14.05
C ILE A 146 23.18 11.21 -13.69
N LYS A 147 22.67 11.92 -12.68
CA LYS A 147 23.28 13.17 -12.19
C LYS A 147 24.66 12.95 -11.57
N LYS A 148 24.88 11.82 -10.89
CA LYS A 148 26.20 11.48 -10.34
C LYS A 148 27.21 11.17 -11.45
N LYS A 149 26.76 10.46 -12.49
CA LYS A 149 27.57 10.08 -13.65
C LYS A 149 28.17 11.29 -14.37
N SER A 150 27.44 12.40 -14.51
CA SER A 150 27.94 13.59 -15.19
C SER A 150 29.17 14.24 -14.52
N ASN A 151 29.48 13.85 -13.29
CA ASN A 151 30.52 14.49 -12.46
C ASN A 151 31.69 13.55 -12.12
N GLN A 152 31.84 12.39 -12.79
CA GLN A 152 32.83 11.36 -12.41
C GLN A 152 33.66 10.80 -13.59
N ASN A 153 34.79 10.16 -13.27
CA ASN A 153 35.75 9.56 -14.22
C ASN A 153 35.23 8.24 -14.84
N ASN A 154 35.91 7.75 -15.90
CA ASN A 154 35.45 6.67 -16.78
C ASN A 154 35.16 5.31 -16.12
N GLU A 155 35.92 4.86 -15.11
CA GLU A 155 35.68 3.54 -14.48
C GLU A 155 34.40 3.53 -13.62
N VAL A 156 34.22 4.55 -12.78
CA VAL A 156 33.01 4.71 -11.95
C VAL A 156 31.77 4.93 -12.82
N THR A 157 31.96 5.53 -13.99
CA THR A 157 30.93 5.70 -15.01
C THR A 157 30.40 4.35 -15.53
N ASN A 158 31.25 3.34 -15.68
CA ASN A 158 30.84 2.01 -16.15
C ASN A 158 30.03 1.23 -15.10
N GLU A 159 30.44 1.27 -13.83
CA GLU A 159 29.68 0.66 -12.74
C GLU A 159 28.29 1.29 -12.59
N LEU A 160 28.22 2.62 -12.65
CA LEU A 160 26.95 3.35 -12.62
C LEU A 160 26.05 2.99 -13.82
N ASN A 161 26.62 2.81 -15.01
CA ASN A 161 25.85 2.39 -16.19
C ASN A 161 25.21 1.01 -15.98
N ASN A 162 25.98 0.03 -15.49
CA ASN A 162 25.45 -1.30 -15.21
C ASN A 162 24.30 -1.22 -14.21
N LYS A 163 24.45 -0.42 -13.15
CA LYS A 163 23.39 -0.24 -12.16
C LYS A 163 22.15 0.43 -12.74
N ILE A 164 22.30 1.45 -13.59
CA ILE A 164 21.18 2.10 -14.27
C ILE A 164 20.43 1.08 -15.15
N ILE A 165 21.15 0.26 -15.92
CA ILE A 165 20.57 -0.77 -16.78
C ILE A 165 19.78 -1.79 -15.95
N GLU A 166 20.34 -2.28 -14.84
CA GLU A 166 19.64 -3.19 -13.92
C GLU A 166 18.31 -2.59 -13.42
N LEU A 167 18.34 -1.34 -12.96
CA LEU A 167 17.14 -0.67 -12.44
C LEU A 167 16.10 -0.42 -13.55
N GLN A 168 16.54 -0.13 -14.78
CA GLN A 168 15.66 0.00 -15.94
C GLN A 168 15.00 -1.33 -16.33
N GLN A 169 15.74 -2.44 -16.29
CA GLN A 169 15.17 -3.78 -16.50
C GLN A 169 14.11 -4.10 -15.43
N GLN A 170 14.39 -3.78 -14.17
CA GLN A 170 13.41 -3.94 -13.09
C GLN A 170 12.15 -3.09 -13.32
N LEU A 171 12.28 -1.83 -13.77
CA LEU A 171 11.15 -0.98 -14.12
C LEU A 171 10.24 -1.61 -15.18
N ILE A 172 10.84 -2.15 -16.25
CA ILE A 172 10.11 -2.79 -17.37
C ILE A 172 9.36 -4.03 -16.87
N ASN A 173 10.03 -4.88 -16.08
CA ASN A 173 9.42 -6.09 -15.50
C ASN A 173 8.24 -5.74 -14.58
N ASN A 174 8.40 -4.69 -13.78
CA ASN A 174 7.33 -4.19 -12.92
C ASN A 174 6.14 -3.67 -13.73
N TRP A 175 6.35 -2.94 -14.84
CA TRP A 175 5.28 -2.50 -15.73
C TRP A 175 4.45 -3.65 -16.29
N SER A 176 5.11 -4.69 -16.80
CA SER A 176 4.42 -5.91 -17.25
C SER A 176 3.62 -6.57 -16.12
N SER A 177 4.18 -6.62 -14.92
CA SER A 177 3.52 -7.15 -13.74
C SER A 177 2.31 -6.30 -13.29
N ILE A 178 2.38 -4.97 -13.42
CA ILE A 178 1.27 -4.05 -13.12
C ILE A 178 0.07 -4.40 -14.01
N ILE A 179 0.28 -4.43 -15.34
CA ILE A 179 -0.76 -4.75 -16.31
C ILE A 179 -1.36 -6.12 -16.02
N THR A 180 -0.50 -7.12 -15.79
CA THR A 180 -0.91 -8.50 -15.47
C THR A 180 -1.76 -8.56 -14.19
N ASN A 181 -1.37 -7.86 -13.12
CA ASN A 181 -2.11 -7.86 -11.86
C ASN A 181 -3.49 -7.20 -12.00
N PHE A 182 -3.59 -6.08 -12.72
CA PHE A 182 -4.89 -5.44 -13.00
C PHE A 182 -5.78 -6.30 -13.90
N ALA A 183 -5.23 -6.94 -14.92
CA ALA A 183 -5.98 -7.88 -15.77
C ALA A 183 -6.51 -9.07 -14.96
N LYS A 184 -5.68 -9.67 -14.09
CA LYS A 184 -6.12 -10.75 -13.20
C LYS A 184 -7.19 -10.27 -12.20
N ALA A 185 -7.05 -9.07 -11.67
CA ALA A 185 -8.03 -8.50 -10.75
C ALA A 185 -9.40 -8.37 -11.41
N GLN A 186 -9.45 -8.05 -12.71
CA GLN A 186 -10.69 -7.94 -13.45
C GLN A 186 -11.48 -9.26 -13.41
N ASN A 187 -10.82 -10.41 -13.58
CA ASN A 187 -11.46 -11.74 -13.49
C ASN A 187 -12.16 -12.00 -12.13
N TYR A 188 -11.72 -11.33 -11.06
CA TYR A 188 -12.32 -11.44 -9.73
C TYR A 188 -13.38 -10.36 -9.45
N LEU A 189 -13.35 -9.27 -10.21
CA LEU A 189 -14.21 -8.09 -10.08
C LEU A 189 -15.15 -7.92 -11.30
N ASP A 190 -15.32 -8.98 -12.08
CA ASP A 190 -15.95 -8.98 -13.42
C ASP A 190 -17.38 -8.41 -13.43
N SER A 191 -18.05 -8.38 -12.28
CA SER A 191 -19.29 -7.64 -12.12
C SER A 191 -19.19 -6.62 -11.00
N LEU A 192 -19.04 -5.35 -11.38
CA LEU A 192 -19.21 -4.20 -10.47
C LEU A 192 -20.54 -4.26 -9.71
N GLN A 193 -21.56 -4.93 -10.26
CA GLN A 193 -22.84 -5.10 -9.58
C GLN A 193 -22.71 -5.94 -8.30
N ILE A 194 -21.82 -6.93 -8.27
CA ILE A 194 -21.56 -7.72 -7.06
C ILE A 194 -20.93 -6.83 -5.99
N LEU A 195 -19.97 -5.98 -6.37
CA LEU A 195 -19.36 -5.01 -5.46
C LEU A 195 -20.41 -4.05 -4.88
N ILE A 196 -21.29 -3.49 -5.73
CA ILE A 196 -22.38 -2.60 -5.31
C ILE A 196 -23.35 -3.30 -4.35
N LYS A 197 -23.65 -4.58 -4.62
CA LYS A 197 -24.59 -5.37 -3.82
C LYS A 197 -24.02 -5.76 -2.46
N LEU A 198 -22.75 -6.15 -2.40
CA LEU A 198 -22.10 -6.62 -1.17
C LEU A 198 -21.49 -5.49 -0.34
N PHE A 199 -21.15 -4.36 -0.97
CA PHE A 199 -20.54 -3.19 -0.33
C PHE A 199 -21.21 -1.86 -0.73
N PRO A 200 -22.53 -1.72 -0.51
CA PRO A 200 -23.26 -0.51 -0.90
C PRO A 200 -22.76 0.76 -0.21
N ASN A 201 -22.36 0.69 1.07
CA ASN A 201 -21.92 1.88 1.82
C ASN A 201 -20.57 2.39 1.30
N THR A 202 -19.63 1.48 1.05
CA THR A 202 -18.36 1.79 0.39
C THR A 202 -18.61 2.35 -1.00
N TRP A 203 -19.48 1.73 -1.79
CA TRP A 203 -19.79 2.22 -3.13
C TRP A 203 -20.32 3.66 -3.10
N GLN A 204 -21.20 4.00 -2.16
CA GLN A 204 -21.77 5.34 -2.03
C GLN A 204 -20.75 6.41 -1.60
N LYS A 205 -19.72 6.04 -0.82
CA LYS A 205 -18.67 6.97 -0.36
C LYS A 205 -17.65 7.35 -1.44
N ARG A 206 -17.66 6.69 -2.60
CA ARG A 206 -16.77 7.01 -3.71
C ARG A 206 -16.93 8.48 -4.16
N LYS A 207 -15.83 9.13 -4.54
CA LYS A 207 -15.89 10.48 -5.11
C LYS A 207 -16.24 10.40 -6.60
N SER A 208 -17.00 11.38 -7.09
CA SER A 208 -17.46 11.43 -8.49
C SER A 208 -16.54 12.21 -9.43
N LYS A 209 -15.64 13.04 -8.90
CA LYS A 209 -14.75 13.91 -9.70
C LYS A 209 -13.31 13.72 -9.26
N ILE A 210 -12.49 13.16 -10.15
CA ILE A 210 -11.05 13.00 -9.93
C ILE A 210 -10.48 14.38 -9.60
N GLN A 211 -10.02 14.54 -8.36
CA GLN A 211 -9.31 15.74 -7.96
C GLN A 211 -7.87 15.65 -8.46
N PRO A 212 -7.30 16.74 -8.99
CA PRO A 212 -5.91 16.74 -9.37
C PRO A 212 -5.04 16.44 -8.13
N PRO A 213 -3.91 15.73 -8.30
CA PRO A 213 -3.03 15.39 -7.19
C PRO A 213 -2.60 16.67 -6.47
N THR A 214 -2.99 16.82 -5.21
CA THR A 214 -2.61 17.99 -4.43
C THR A 214 -1.11 17.93 -4.16
N THR A 215 -0.36 18.93 -4.61
CA THR A 215 1.10 19.09 -4.43
C THR A 215 1.56 19.22 -2.97
N LYS A 216 0.65 19.15 -1.99
CA LYS A 216 1.00 19.25 -0.57
C LYS A 216 1.46 17.88 -0.05
N LEU A 217 2.78 17.72 0.05
CA LEU A 217 3.53 16.70 0.78
C LEU A 217 3.09 16.43 2.25
N LYS A 218 2.04 17.10 2.74
CA LYS A 218 1.78 17.26 4.18
C LYS A 218 1.16 16.06 4.87
N ASN A 219 0.38 15.22 4.18
CA ASN A 219 -0.35 14.15 4.86
C ASN A 219 0.15 12.77 4.41
N SER A 220 0.44 11.91 5.39
CA SER A 220 0.55 10.45 5.19
C SER A 220 -0.82 9.87 4.93
N PHE A 221 -0.88 8.62 4.48
CA PHE A 221 -2.15 7.92 4.28
C PHE A 221 -2.98 8.03 5.56
N VAL A 222 -4.23 8.44 5.42
CA VAL A 222 -5.22 8.40 6.49
C VAL A 222 -6.37 7.60 5.93
N PRO A 223 -6.32 6.25 5.95
CA PRO A 223 -7.26 5.42 5.19
C PRO A 223 -8.74 5.71 5.48
N ASN A 224 -9.08 6.15 6.70
CA ASN A 224 -10.45 6.56 7.05
C ASN A 224 -10.92 7.86 6.35
N ASN A 225 -9.99 8.77 6.04
CA ASN A 225 -10.27 10.08 5.43
C ASN A 225 -9.83 10.18 3.96
N ASP A 226 -9.05 9.23 3.47
CA ASP A 226 -8.55 9.20 2.10
C ASP A 226 -9.72 9.02 1.13
N SER A 227 -9.77 9.88 0.12
CA SER A 227 -10.77 9.81 -0.94
C SER A 227 -10.38 8.76 -1.96
N TYR A 228 -11.36 8.06 -2.51
CA TYR A 228 -11.15 7.07 -3.56
C TYR A 228 -12.19 7.17 -4.67
N TYR A 229 -11.80 6.72 -5.85
CA TYR A 229 -12.61 6.66 -7.05
C TYR A 229 -12.72 5.20 -7.48
N LEU A 230 -13.91 4.81 -7.96
CA LEU A 230 -14.13 3.44 -8.44
C LEU A 230 -14.51 3.47 -9.92
N PRO A 231 -14.00 2.52 -10.72
CA PRO A 231 -13.13 1.40 -10.33
C PRO A 231 -11.67 1.83 -10.09
N ILE A 232 -11.01 1.17 -9.11
CA ILE A 232 -9.55 1.27 -8.94
C ILE A 232 -8.87 0.72 -10.19
N ASN A 233 -7.94 1.48 -10.75
CA ASN A 233 -7.32 1.15 -12.03
C ASN A 233 -5.83 1.50 -12.04
N SER A 234 -5.16 1.30 -13.17
CA SER A 234 -3.71 1.53 -13.30
C SER A 234 -3.31 3.00 -13.12
N TYR A 235 -4.23 3.96 -13.13
CA TYR A 235 -3.97 5.37 -12.81
C TYR A 235 -4.11 5.68 -11.33
N SER A 236 -4.77 4.81 -10.55
CA SER A 236 -4.97 5.01 -9.12
C SER A 236 -3.68 5.04 -8.30
N ASP A 237 -3.70 5.74 -7.18
CA ASP A 237 -2.56 5.87 -6.28
C ASP A 237 -2.73 5.08 -4.97
N LEU A 238 -1.73 5.17 -4.09
CA LEU A 238 -1.73 4.46 -2.82
C LEU A 238 -2.80 4.98 -1.85
N ASN A 239 -3.14 6.27 -1.91
CA ASN A 239 -4.18 6.88 -1.06
C ASN A 239 -5.57 6.37 -1.47
N GLU A 240 -5.83 6.29 -2.77
CA GLU A 240 -7.12 5.81 -3.28
C GLU A 240 -7.36 4.36 -2.88
N ILE A 241 -6.35 3.49 -3.04
CA ILE A 241 -6.53 2.09 -2.66
C ILE A 241 -6.55 1.87 -1.14
N SER A 242 -5.79 2.63 -0.35
CA SER A 242 -5.85 2.54 1.11
C SER A 242 -7.23 2.96 1.63
N GLY A 243 -7.78 4.06 1.10
CA GLY A 243 -9.12 4.53 1.44
C GLY A 243 -10.21 3.54 1.06
N PHE A 244 -10.11 2.95 -0.13
CA PHE A 244 -11.03 1.92 -0.59
C PHE A 244 -10.96 0.65 0.28
N MET A 245 -9.75 0.13 0.53
CA MET A 245 -9.53 -1.05 1.37
C MET A 245 -10.09 -0.87 2.78
N TYR A 246 -9.83 0.28 3.40
CA TYR A 246 -10.34 0.58 4.74
C TYR A 246 -11.87 0.55 4.79
N ASN A 247 -12.53 1.23 3.84
CA ASN A 247 -13.99 1.29 3.83
C ASN A 247 -14.63 -0.07 3.56
N ILE A 248 -14.06 -0.86 2.64
CA ILE A 248 -14.53 -2.23 2.38
C ILE A 248 -14.40 -3.12 3.61
N ILE A 249 -13.26 -3.08 4.28
CA ILE A 249 -13.02 -3.95 5.45
C ILE A 249 -13.87 -3.50 6.62
N LYS A 250 -14.11 -2.19 6.78
CA LYS A 250 -15.04 -1.66 7.76
C LYS A 250 -16.45 -2.16 7.53
N GLU A 251 -16.98 -2.02 6.32
CA GLU A 251 -18.32 -2.49 5.98
C GLU A 251 -18.44 -4.02 6.10
N PHE A 252 -17.40 -4.76 5.72
CA PHE A 252 -17.35 -6.21 5.92
C PHE A 252 -17.39 -6.58 7.42
N ASN A 253 -16.58 -5.92 8.24
CA ASN A 253 -16.53 -6.16 9.68
C ASN A 253 -17.87 -5.81 10.35
N GLU A 254 -18.51 -4.72 9.97
CA GLU A 254 -19.84 -4.33 10.45
C GLU A 254 -20.92 -5.34 10.04
N THR A 255 -20.80 -5.93 8.85
CA THR A 255 -21.77 -6.91 8.33
C THR A 255 -21.67 -8.27 9.03
N PHE A 256 -20.45 -8.70 9.39
CA PHE A 256 -20.21 -10.06 9.89
C PHE A 256 -19.82 -10.15 11.37
N MET A 257 -19.53 -9.03 12.05
CA MET A 257 -19.10 -9.02 13.46
C MET A 257 -19.93 -8.04 14.29
N THR A 258 -21.09 -8.47 14.77
CA THR A 258 -22.03 -7.63 15.54
C THR A 258 -21.77 -7.57 17.05
N GLU A 259 -21.11 -8.57 17.66
CA GLU A 259 -20.88 -8.59 19.13
C GLU A 259 -19.38 -8.62 19.53
N ASN A 260 -18.47 -8.93 18.60
CA ASN A 260 -17.01 -8.98 18.80
C ASN A 260 -16.25 -8.31 17.65
N SER A 261 -16.76 -7.15 17.17
CA SER A 261 -16.17 -6.42 16.06
C SER A 261 -14.70 -6.11 16.34
N TYR A 262 -13.82 -6.56 15.45
CA TYR A 262 -12.42 -6.14 15.50
C TYR A 262 -12.35 -4.62 15.32
N LYS A 263 -11.66 -3.91 16.20
CA LYS A 263 -11.50 -2.45 16.09
C LYS A 263 -10.41 -2.14 15.07
N LEU A 264 -10.83 -1.67 13.90
CA LEU A 264 -9.94 -1.16 12.85
C LEU A 264 -9.19 0.10 13.30
N ILE A 265 -8.09 0.39 12.59
CA ILE A 265 -7.26 1.59 12.79
C ILE A 265 -7.99 2.92 12.61
#